data_AF-A0AA37TNU1-F1
#
_entry.id   AF-A0AA37TNU1-F1
#
_cell.length_a   1.000
_cell.length_b   1.000
_cell.length_c   1.000
_cell.angle_alpha   90.00
_cell.angle_beta   90.00
_cell.angle_gamma   90.00
#
_symmetry.space_group_name_H-M   'P 1'
#
loop_
_entity.id
_entity.type
_entity.pdbx_description
1 polymer ?
#
loop_
_entity_poly.entity_id
_entity_poly.type
_entity_poly.pdbx_seq_one_letter_code
_entity_poly.pdbx_strand_id
1 'polypeptide(L)'
;MAKSRLAASRNQNKSPAPPITKKNVTSLDLIVDIRPEGVLNSTRHNFIYWCHEQCDPKKPLAKPSRLERMQKLKRWVDQEKKNETNAWSLVVKLSALKTYIAFCDIKKFDPFSQAGYLYYAGNSGELRRLVDIASEPKKYQFQYHNGEEFGLLESSALQKKMNLDSMLPVLDFDVSVRG
;
A
#
# COMPACT_ATOMS: atom_id res chain seq x y z
N MET A 1 51.84 -53.68 31.34
CA MET A 1 51.34 -52.31 31.57
C MET A 1 52.40 -51.31 31.12
N ALA A 2 52.14 -50.57 30.06
CA ALA A 2 52.93 -49.40 29.65
C ALA A 2 51.94 -48.39 29.05
N LYS A 3 51.88 -47.19 29.63
CA LYS A 3 50.98 -46.09 29.23
C LYS A 3 51.60 -45.34 28.07
N SER A 4 50.84 -45.09 26.99
CA SER A 4 51.18 -44.05 26.03
C SER A 4 49.94 -43.20 25.72
N ARG A 5 50.09 -41.89 25.91
CA ARG A 5 49.11 -40.84 25.62
C ARG A 5 49.54 -40.17 24.33
N LEU A 6 48.67 -40.05 23.34
CA LEU A 6 48.75 -39.05 22.27
C LEU A 6 47.35 -38.83 21.69
N ALA A 7 46.57 -37.97 22.34
CA ALA A 7 45.38 -37.37 21.74
C ALA A 7 45.85 -36.19 20.88
N ALA A 8 45.91 -36.39 19.57
CA ALA A 8 46.17 -35.32 18.63
C ALA A 8 44.90 -34.49 18.44
N SER A 9 44.85 -33.32 19.10
CA SER A 9 43.89 -32.25 18.79
C SER A 9 44.19 -31.74 17.38
N ARG A 10 43.30 -32.05 16.42
CA ARG A 10 43.43 -31.61 15.04
C ARG A 10 42.72 -30.28 14.84
N ASN A 11 43.55 -29.24 14.81
CA ASN A 11 43.41 -27.98 14.08
C ASN A 11 42.11 -27.20 14.25
N GLN A 12 42.24 -26.19 15.12
CA GLN A 12 41.74 -24.85 14.90
C GLN A 12 42.01 -24.42 13.45
N ASN A 13 40.94 -24.23 12.67
CA ASN A 13 40.88 -23.33 11.52
C ASN A 13 39.41 -22.97 11.32
N LYS A 14 38.87 -22.21 12.28
CA LYS A 14 37.58 -21.55 12.12
C LYS A 14 37.89 -20.22 11.46
N SER A 15 37.70 -20.13 10.14
CA SER A 15 37.80 -18.86 9.41
C SER A 15 36.98 -17.80 10.15
N PRO A 16 37.48 -16.56 10.30
CA PRO A 16 36.71 -15.51 10.97
C PRO A 16 35.40 -15.33 10.20
N ALA A 17 34.27 -15.39 10.91
CA ALA A 17 33.00 -15.02 10.32
C ALA A 17 33.13 -13.59 9.76
N PRO A 18 32.72 -13.33 8.52
CA PRO A 18 32.80 -11.99 7.96
C PRO A 18 32.02 -11.03 8.87
N PRO A 19 32.52 -9.81 9.10
CA PRO A 19 31.83 -8.84 9.93
C PRO A 19 30.44 -8.59 9.36
N ILE A 20 29.41 -8.80 10.19
CA ILE A 20 28.02 -8.44 9.89
C ILE A 20 27.99 -6.91 9.81
N THR A 21 28.23 -6.39 8.62
CA THR A 21 27.94 -5.01 8.29
C THR A 21 26.43 -4.87 8.32
N LYS A 22 25.90 -4.18 9.34
CA LYS A 22 24.54 -3.66 9.29
C LYS A 22 24.46 -2.76 8.05
N LYS A 23 23.95 -3.30 6.94
CA LYS A 23 23.64 -2.52 5.74
C LYS A 23 22.47 -1.59 6.10
N ASN A 24 22.77 -0.45 6.70
CA ASN A 24 21.83 0.66 6.87
C ASN A 24 21.63 1.42 5.53
N VAL A 25 21.70 0.71 4.40
CA VAL A 25 21.34 1.27 3.10
C VAL A 25 19.85 1.03 2.95
N THR A 26 19.06 2.01 3.36
CA THR A 26 17.62 2.00 3.10
C THR A 26 17.43 2.03 1.60
N SER A 27 17.02 0.91 1.00
CA SER A 27 16.77 0.85 -0.44
C SER A 27 15.69 1.89 -0.79
N LEU A 28 16.07 2.85 -1.64
CA LEU A 28 15.17 3.82 -2.24
C LEU A 28 14.42 3.24 -3.46
N ASP A 29 14.73 2.01 -3.85
CA ASP A 29 13.99 1.30 -4.88
C ASP A 29 12.66 0.78 -4.30
N LEU A 30 11.64 1.62 -4.39
CA LEU A 30 10.26 1.29 -4.04
C LEU A 30 9.40 1.01 -5.28
N ILE A 31 10.01 0.50 -6.35
CA ILE A 31 9.31 0.15 -7.59
C ILE A 31 8.86 -1.30 -7.55
N VAL A 32 7.61 -1.56 -7.91
CA VAL A 32 7.06 -2.91 -8.06
C VAL A 32 6.31 -3.02 -9.38
N ASP A 33 6.66 -4.05 -10.14
CA ASP A 33 5.91 -4.44 -11.32
C ASP A 33 4.97 -5.60 -10.95
N ILE A 34 3.68 -5.41 -11.23
CA ILE A 34 2.63 -6.41 -10.99
C ILE A 34 1.96 -6.70 -12.32
N ARG A 35 1.93 -7.97 -12.74
CA ARG A 35 1.30 -8.38 -13.99
C ARG A 35 0.12 -9.30 -13.68
N PRO A 36 -1.12 -8.81 -13.83
CA PRO A 36 -2.29 -9.66 -13.72
C PRO A 36 -2.34 -10.73 -14.82
N GLU A 37 -2.93 -11.87 -14.50
CA GLU A 37 -3.16 -12.93 -15.47
C GLU A 37 -4.07 -12.46 -16.61
N GLY A 38 -3.80 -12.90 -17.83
CA GLY A 38 -4.51 -12.45 -19.04
C GLY A 38 -4.12 -11.06 -19.55
N VAL A 39 -3.23 -10.33 -18.87
CA VAL A 39 -2.75 -9.00 -19.29
C VAL A 39 -1.34 -9.08 -19.88
N LEU A 40 -1.14 -8.45 -21.04
CA LEU A 40 0.17 -8.42 -21.72
C LEU A 40 1.20 -7.55 -20.98
N ASN A 41 0.75 -6.43 -20.40
CA ASN A 41 1.60 -5.43 -19.77
C ASN A 41 1.55 -5.51 -18.25
N SER A 42 2.70 -5.34 -17.59
CA SER A 42 2.75 -5.13 -16.14
C SER A 42 2.31 -3.71 -15.79
N THR A 43 1.60 -3.58 -14.66
CA THR A 43 1.38 -2.29 -14.02
C THR A 43 2.57 -2.00 -13.12
N ARG A 44 3.29 -0.92 -13.42
CA ARG A 44 4.40 -0.42 -12.62
C ARG A 44 3.89 0.51 -11.53
N HIS A 45 4.18 0.19 -10.28
CA HIS A 45 3.91 1.02 -9.12
C HIS A 45 5.24 1.57 -8.58
N ASN A 46 5.41 2.88 -8.57
CA ASN A 46 6.55 3.52 -7.90
C ASN A 46 6.05 4.19 -6.61
N PHE A 47 6.30 3.57 -5.45
CA PHE A 47 5.81 4.09 -4.18
C PHE A 47 6.60 5.33 -3.69
N ILE A 48 7.75 5.65 -4.29
CA ILE A 48 8.39 6.97 -4.06
C ILE A 48 7.43 8.09 -4.49
N TYR A 49 6.69 7.91 -5.58
CA TYR A 49 5.74 8.92 -6.04
C TYR A 49 4.61 9.15 -5.02
N TRP A 50 4.29 8.14 -4.20
CA TRP A 50 3.23 8.22 -3.19
C TRP A 50 3.70 8.96 -1.93
N CYS A 51 5.00 9.26 -1.83
CA CYS A 51 5.54 10.19 -0.83
C CYS A 51 5.25 11.66 -1.17
N HIS A 52 4.81 11.96 -2.39
CA HIS A 52 4.41 13.30 -2.80
C HIS A 52 2.91 13.51 -2.59
N GLU A 53 2.49 14.77 -2.47
CA GLU A 53 1.06 15.11 -2.41
C GLU A 53 0.33 14.55 -3.65
N GLN A 54 -0.83 13.97 -3.43
CA GLN A 54 -1.68 13.32 -4.42
C GLN A 54 -1.01 12.17 -5.18
N CYS A 55 0.08 11.64 -4.62
CA CYS A 55 0.91 10.61 -5.24
C CYS A 55 1.48 11.04 -6.61
N ASP A 56 1.68 12.36 -6.81
CA ASP A 56 2.22 12.95 -8.03
C ASP A 56 3.66 13.44 -7.80
N PRO A 57 4.67 12.88 -8.49
CA PRO A 57 6.07 13.26 -8.28
C PRO A 57 6.37 14.73 -8.64
N LYS A 58 5.49 15.42 -9.36
CA LYS A 58 5.63 16.86 -9.67
C LYS A 58 5.23 17.75 -8.49
N LYS A 59 4.51 17.20 -7.51
CA LYS A 59 4.05 17.93 -6.31
C LYS A 59 5.10 17.85 -5.20
N PRO A 60 5.06 18.74 -4.19
CA PRO A 60 5.97 18.65 -3.06
C PRO A 60 5.79 17.32 -2.30
N LEU A 61 6.82 16.97 -1.52
CA LEU A 61 6.74 15.86 -0.57
C LEU A 61 5.63 16.13 0.45
N ALA A 62 4.82 15.11 0.71
CA ALA A 62 3.75 15.19 1.68
C ALA A 62 4.31 15.40 3.09
N LYS A 63 3.56 16.15 3.89
CA LYS A 63 3.82 16.37 5.32
C LYS A 63 2.58 15.91 6.12
N PRO A 64 2.71 14.97 7.06
CA PRO A 64 3.94 14.27 7.45
C PRO A 64 4.50 13.35 6.35
N SER A 65 5.78 13.01 6.46
CA SER A 65 6.45 12.13 5.50
C SER A 65 5.80 10.74 5.48
N ARG A 66 5.64 10.18 4.28
CA ARG A 66 5.05 8.85 4.06
C ARG A 66 6.09 7.76 3.81
N LEU A 67 7.37 8.11 3.77
CA LEU A 67 8.44 7.25 3.29
C LEU A 67 8.49 5.90 4.01
N GLU A 68 8.40 5.90 5.34
CA GLU A 68 8.42 4.67 6.14
C GLU A 68 7.23 3.75 5.82
N ARG A 69 6.04 4.34 5.65
CA ARG A 69 4.84 3.58 5.26
C ARG A 69 4.96 3.03 3.84
N MET A 70 5.51 3.80 2.90
CA MET A 70 5.74 3.33 1.52
C MET A 70 6.80 2.23 1.45
N GLN A 71 7.81 2.25 2.32
CA GLN A 71 8.76 1.15 2.48
C GLN A 71 8.08 -0.11 3.04
N LYS A 72 7.18 0.03 4.02
CA LYS A 72 6.37 -1.10 4.54
C LYS A 72 5.46 -1.67 3.46
N LEU A 73 4.80 -0.82 2.68
CA LEU A 73 3.97 -1.23 1.55
C LEU A 73 4.77 -2.05 0.54
N LYS A 74 5.99 -1.60 0.19
CA LYS A 74 6.90 -2.34 -0.71
C LYS A 74 7.18 -3.74 -0.20
N ARG A 75 7.57 -3.87 1.07
CA ARG A 75 7.87 -5.16 1.71
C ARG A 75 6.65 -6.08 1.71
N TRP A 76 5.47 -5.52 1.98
CA TRP A 76 4.22 -6.27 1.94
C TRP A 76 3.91 -6.79 0.53
N VAL A 77 3.98 -5.93 -0.50
CA VAL A 77 3.75 -6.37 -1.90
C VAL A 77 4.76 -7.45 -2.31
N ASP A 78 6.04 -7.30 -1.95
CA ASP A 78 7.06 -8.32 -2.24
C ASP A 78 6.74 -9.66 -1.57
N GLN A 79 6.20 -9.62 -0.35
CA GLN A 79 5.79 -10.83 0.36
C GLN A 79 4.56 -11.47 -0.29
N GLU A 80 3.55 -10.69 -0.66
CA GLU A 80 2.37 -11.20 -1.35
C GLU A 80 2.70 -11.83 -2.71
N LYS A 81 3.69 -11.28 -3.43
CA LYS A 81 4.20 -11.88 -4.67
C LYS A 81 4.85 -13.24 -4.41
N LYS A 82 5.56 -13.42 -3.29
CA LYS A 82 6.12 -14.73 -2.90
C LYS A 82 5.04 -15.72 -2.47
N ASN A 83 3.95 -15.22 -1.90
CA ASN A 83 2.79 -16.02 -1.50
C ASN A 83 1.88 -16.36 -2.70
N GLU A 84 2.24 -15.95 -3.92
CA GLU A 84 1.46 -16.16 -5.15
C GLU A 84 0.04 -15.60 -5.05
N THR A 85 -0.14 -14.53 -4.26
CA THR A 85 -1.41 -13.82 -4.15
C THR A 85 -1.85 -13.35 -5.55
N ASN A 86 -3.14 -13.52 -5.84
CA ASN A 86 -3.74 -13.08 -7.10
C ASN A 86 -3.34 -11.62 -7.43
N ALA A 87 -2.65 -11.45 -8.55
CA ALA A 87 -2.11 -10.16 -8.99
C ALA A 87 -3.20 -9.11 -9.26
N TRP A 88 -4.40 -9.51 -9.72
CA TRP A 88 -5.54 -8.59 -9.84
C TRP A 88 -5.96 -8.03 -8.48
N SER A 89 -6.00 -8.88 -7.45
CA SER A 89 -6.32 -8.47 -6.09
C SER A 89 -5.33 -7.42 -5.57
N LEU A 90 -4.03 -7.61 -5.82
CA LEU A 90 -3.00 -6.64 -5.45
C LEU A 90 -3.19 -5.29 -6.16
N VAL A 91 -3.43 -5.30 -7.47
CA VAL A 91 -3.65 -4.06 -8.25
C VAL A 91 -4.87 -3.30 -7.72
N VAL A 92 -5.99 -3.99 -7.46
CA VAL A 92 -7.21 -3.35 -6.96
C VAL A 92 -7.00 -2.76 -5.57
N LYS A 93 -6.32 -3.47 -4.66
CA LYS A 93 -5.98 -2.97 -3.32
C LYS A 93 -5.09 -1.73 -3.37
N LEU A 94 -4.02 -1.78 -4.17
CA LEU A 94 -3.11 -0.64 -4.36
C LEU A 94 -3.82 0.56 -5.00
N SER A 95 -4.71 0.33 -5.96
CA SER A 95 -5.50 1.38 -6.59
C SER A 95 -6.45 2.07 -5.59
N ALA A 96 -7.13 1.28 -4.74
CA ALA A 96 -8.00 1.80 -3.69
C ALA A 96 -7.20 2.66 -2.69
N LEU A 97 -6.06 2.18 -2.22
CA LEU A 97 -5.18 2.90 -1.30
C LEU A 97 -4.64 4.20 -1.91
N LYS A 98 -4.16 4.17 -3.18
CA LYS A 98 -3.65 5.37 -3.86
C LYS A 98 -4.73 6.44 -4.00
N THR A 99 -5.95 6.03 -4.38
CA THR A 99 -7.11 6.93 -4.54
C THR A 99 -7.44 7.60 -3.21
N TYR A 100 -7.46 6.82 -2.12
CA TYR A 100 -7.70 7.33 -0.79
C TYR A 100 -6.64 8.35 -0.33
N ILE A 101 -5.35 8.04 -0.50
CA ILE A 101 -4.25 8.96 -0.15
C ILE A 101 -4.40 10.28 -0.93
N ALA A 102 -4.67 10.20 -2.22
CA ALA A 102 -4.84 11.39 -3.05
C ALA A 102 -6.08 12.21 -2.67
N PHE A 103 -7.18 11.55 -2.32
CA PHE A 103 -8.38 12.21 -1.79
C PHE A 103 -8.07 12.97 -0.50
N CYS A 104 -7.40 12.34 0.46
CA CYS A 104 -7.01 12.98 1.72
C CYS A 104 -6.12 14.20 1.47
N ASP A 105 -5.18 14.13 0.52
CA ASP A 105 -4.34 15.27 0.13
C ASP A 105 -5.13 16.44 -0.45
N ILE A 106 -6.13 16.15 -1.28
CA ILE A 106 -7.02 17.17 -1.85
C ILE A 106 -7.84 17.84 -0.74
N LYS A 107 -8.33 17.04 0.20
CA LYS A 107 -9.17 17.49 1.32
C LYS A 107 -8.37 17.97 2.55
N LYS A 108 -7.04 17.97 2.46
CA LYS A 108 -6.11 18.41 3.52
C LYS A 108 -6.25 17.64 4.83
N PHE A 109 -6.54 16.34 4.75
CA PHE A 109 -6.47 15.41 5.86
C PHE A 109 -5.20 14.56 5.80
N ASP A 110 -4.70 14.14 6.96
CA ASP A 110 -3.68 13.09 7.02
C ASP A 110 -4.33 11.73 6.65
N PRO A 111 -3.90 11.06 5.57
CA PRO A 111 -4.42 9.74 5.18
C PRO A 111 -4.26 8.67 6.25
N PHE A 112 -3.37 8.84 7.22
CA PHE A 112 -3.13 7.85 8.27
C PHE A 112 -3.62 8.32 9.63
N SER A 113 -4.68 9.12 9.63
CA SER A 113 -5.40 9.58 10.81
C SER A 113 -6.84 9.09 10.79
N GLN A 114 -7.45 9.00 11.98
CA GLN A 114 -8.87 8.66 12.11
C GLN A 114 -9.77 9.64 11.35
N ALA A 115 -9.47 10.94 11.42
CA ALA A 115 -10.21 11.97 10.71
C ALA A 115 -10.17 11.76 9.19
N GLY A 116 -8.98 11.50 8.63
CA GLY A 116 -8.83 11.24 7.18
C GLY A 116 -9.60 9.99 6.74
N TYR A 117 -9.51 8.92 7.54
CA TYR A 117 -10.24 7.68 7.24
C TYR A 117 -11.75 7.90 7.29
N LEU A 118 -12.28 8.49 8.35
CA LEU A 118 -13.73 8.73 8.49
C LEU A 118 -14.26 9.70 7.42
N TYR A 119 -13.48 10.69 7.01
CA TYR A 119 -13.87 11.62 5.94
C TYR A 119 -14.03 10.93 4.58
N TYR A 120 -13.34 9.80 4.36
CA TYR A 120 -13.47 9.02 3.14
C TYR A 120 -14.45 7.85 3.28
N ALA A 121 -14.25 6.99 4.27
CA ALA A 121 -14.93 5.69 4.42
C ALA A 121 -15.92 5.62 5.59
N GLY A 122 -16.07 6.70 6.36
CA GLY A 122 -17.06 6.79 7.43
C GLY A 122 -18.50 6.84 6.92
N ASN A 123 -19.46 6.73 7.84
CA ASN A 123 -20.89 6.70 7.49
C ASN A 123 -21.38 7.97 6.78
N SER A 124 -20.71 9.11 7.01
CA SER A 124 -20.96 10.38 6.31
C SER A 124 -19.76 10.80 5.45
N GLY A 125 -18.90 9.85 5.09
CA GLY A 125 -17.70 10.08 4.29
C GLY A 125 -17.99 10.11 2.79
N GLU A 126 -16.94 10.38 2.02
CA GLU A 126 -16.99 10.48 0.56
C GLU A 126 -17.61 9.26 -0.11
N LEU A 127 -17.29 8.05 0.33
CA LEU A 127 -17.87 6.84 -0.25
C LEU A 127 -19.39 6.80 -0.10
N ARG A 128 -19.95 7.25 1.04
CA ARG A 128 -21.40 7.35 1.20
C ARG A 128 -21.99 8.45 0.33
N ARG A 129 -21.37 9.64 0.30
CA ARG A 129 -21.79 10.75 -0.57
C ARG A 129 -21.88 10.35 -2.04
N LEU A 130 -20.90 9.59 -2.54
CA LEU A 130 -20.90 9.07 -3.91
C LEU A 130 -22.01 8.04 -4.15
N VAL A 131 -22.34 7.21 -3.16
CA VAL A 131 -23.48 6.28 -3.22
C VAL A 131 -24.80 7.05 -3.29
N ASP A 132 -24.93 8.12 -2.50
CA ASP A 132 -26.14 8.94 -2.48
C ASP A 132 -26.34 9.64 -3.84
N ILE A 133 -25.28 10.12 -4.49
CA ILE A 133 -25.35 10.65 -5.87
C ILE A 133 -25.79 9.57 -6.86
N ALA A 134 -25.35 8.32 -6.67
CA ALA A 134 -25.73 7.21 -7.53
C ALA A 134 -27.17 6.71 -7.31
N SER A 135 -27.89 7.20 -6.30
CA SER A 135 -29.28 6.82 -6.03
C SER A 135 -30.28 7.38 -7.05
N GLU A 136 -29.95 8.52 -7.67
CA GLU A 136 -30.75 9.16 -8.71
C GLU A 136 -29.93 9.29 -10.02
N PRO A 137 -29.55 8.18 -10.66
CA PRO A 137 -28.71 8.24 -11.84
C PRO A 137 -29.51 8.74 -13.05
N LYS A 138 -28.90 9.60 -13.86
CA LYS A 138 -29.41 9.85 -15.22
C LYS A 138 -29.35 8.56 -16.04
N LYS A 139 -30.34 8.38 -16.92
CA LYS A 139 -30.52 7.15 -17.70
C LYS A 139 -29.33 6.85 -18.62
N TYR A 140 -28.66 7.87 -19.13
CA TYR A 140 -27.54 7.72 -20.05
C TYR A 140 -26.38 8.66 -19.71
N GLN A 141 -25.15 8.20 -19.97
CA GLN A 141 -23.93 8.95 -19.68
C GLN A 141 -23.87 10.31 -20.39
N PHE A 142 -24.39 10.44 -21.61
CA PHE A 142 -24.39 11.71 -22.36
C PHE A 142 -25.30 12.78 -21.75
N GLN A 143 -26.16 12.42 -20.79
CA GLN A 143 -27.03 13.37 -20.10
C GLN A 143 -26.31 14.10 -18.97
N TYR A 144 -25.12 13.63 -18.58
CA TYR A 144 -24.29 14.31 -17.60
C TYR A 144 -23.56 15.48 -18.27
N HIS A 145 -23.56 16.63 -17.60
CA HIS A 145 -22.78 17.78 -18.03
C HIS A 145 -21.29 17.55 -17.78
N ASN A 146 -20.44 18.31 -18.47
CA ASN A 146 -19.01 18.25 -18.25
C ASN A 146 -18.67 18.64 -16.80
N GLY A 147 -18.04 17.70 -16.08
CA GLY A 147 -17.68 17.87 -14.67
C GLY A 147 -18.82 17.54 -13.70
N GLU A 148 -19.99 17.11 -14.19
CA GLU A 148 -21.04 16.58 -13.32
C GLU A 148 -20.59 15.23 -12.74
N GLU A 149 -20.74 15.09 -11.43
CA GLU A 149 -20.34 13.87 -10.74
C GLU A 149 -21.35 12.76 -11.04
N PHE A 150 -20.86 11.68 -11.64
CA PHE A 150 -21.55 10.39 -11.68
C PHE A 150 -21.11 9.63 -10.42
N GLY A 151 -22.07 9.30 -9.55
CA GLY A 151 -21.81 8.66 -8.25
C GLY A 151 -21.13 7.28 -8.34
N LEU A 152 -21.12 6.57 -7.21
CA LEU A 152 -20.51 5.24 -7.11
C LEU A 152 -21.54 4.22 -6.64
N LEU A 153 -21.66 3.08 -7.33
CA LEU A 153 -22.52 1.99 -6.87
C LEU A 153 -22.14 1.54 -5.46
N GLU A 154 -23.12 1.19 -4.64
CA GLU A 154 -22.89 0.78 -3.25
C GLU A 154 -21.96 -0.43 -3.15
N SER A 155 -22.11 -1.43 -4.03
CA SER A 155 -21.20 -2.58 -4.09
C SER A 155 -19.75 -2.18 -4.40
N SER A 156 -19.55 -1.17 -5.24
CA SER A 156 -18.23 -0.64 -5.57
C SER A 156 -17.64 0.18 -4.42
N ALA A 157 -18.47 0.96 -3.72
CA ALA A 157 -18.06 1.68 -2.52
C ALA A 157 -17.63 0.71 -1.41
N LEU A 158 -18.42 -0.35 -1.18
CA LEU A 158 -18.11 -1.41 -0.23
C LEU A 158 -16.79 -2.11 -0.58
N GLN A 159 -16.61 -2.49 -1.84
CA GLN A 159 -15.38 -3.14 -2.29
C GLN A 159 -14.15 -2.24 -2.10
N LYS A 160 -14.25 -0.93 -2.39
CA LYS A 160 -13.17 0.04 -2.14
C LYS A 160 -12.86 0.13 -0.65
N LYS A 161 -13.88 0.21 0.20
CA LYS A 161 -13.72 0.24 1.66
C LYS A 161 -13.03 -1.02 2.16
N MET A 162 -13.52 -2.21 1.80
CA MET A 162 -12.90 -3.49 2.23
C MET A 162 -11.43 -3.59 1.82
N ASN A 163 -11.09 -3.17 0.60
CA ASN A 163 -9.70 -3.15 0.15
C ASN A 163 -8.86 -2.18 0.98
N LEU A 164 -9.38 -0.99 1.27
CA LEU A 164 -8.71 -0.01 2.12
C LEU A 164 -8.52 -0.53 3.56
N ASP A 165 -9.56 -1.10 4.15
CA ASP A 165 -9.55 -1.68 5.50
C ASP A 165 -8.52 -2.82 5.62
N SER A 166 -8.27 -3.56 4.53
CA SER A 166 -7.21 -4.58 4.51
C SER A 166 -5.80 -4.00 4.40
N MET A 167 -5.65 -2.79 3.83
CA MET A 167 -4.35 -2.16 3.54
C MET A 167 -3.86 -1.23 4.62
N LEU A 168 -4.76 -0.54 5.31
CA LEU A 168 -4.38 0.39 6.35
C LEU A 168 -3.63 -0.27 7.54
N PRO A 169 -4.02 -1.46 8.02
CA PRO A 169 -3.28 -2.16 9.08
C PRO A 169 -1.86 -2.56 8.66
N VAL A 170 -1.64 -2.91 7.38
CA VAL A 170 -0.30 -3.18 6.83
C VAL A 170 0.64 -1.97 6.97
N LEU A 171 0.05 -0.78 7.04
CA LEU A 171 0.77 0.49 7.16
C LEU A 171 0.76 1.02 8.60
N ASP A 172 0.42 0.19 9.59
CA ASP A 172 0.27 0.56 11.02
C ASP A 172 -0.78 1.64 11.25
N PHE A 173 -1.91 1.55 10.56
CA PHE A 173 -3.09 2.32 10.90
C PHE A 173 -4.25 1.37 11.18
N ASP A 174 -4.69 1.34 12.44
CA ASP A 174 -5.82 0.52 12.85
C ASP A 174 -7.15 1.23 12.54
N VAL A 175 -7.96 0.55 11.73
CA VAL A 175 -9.30 0.97 11.32
C VAL A 175 -10.38 0.61 12.36
N SER A 176 -10.01 -0.16 13.39
CA SER A 176 -10.93 -0.75 14.37
C SER A 176 -11.43 0.22 15.44
N VAL A 177 -10.99 1.48 15.43
CA VAL A 177 -11.62 2.55 16.24
C VAL A 177 -12.94 2.95 15.59
N ARG A 178 -13.90 2.01 15.63
CA ARG A 178 -15.25 2.15 15.10
C ARG A 178 -16.01 3.13 16.00
N GLY A 179 -16.37 4.29 15.46
CA GLY A 179 -17.46 5.11 15.97
C GLY A 179 -18.80 4.53 15.55
#